data_AF-A0A535T4N9-F1
#
_entry.id   AF-A0A535T4N9-F1
#
_cell.length_a   1.000
_cell.length_b   1.000
_cell.length_c   1.000
_cell.angle_alpha   90.00
_cell.angle_beta   90.00
_cell.angle_gamma   90.00
#
_symmetry.space_group_name_H-M   'P 1'
#
loop_
_entity.id
_entity.type
_entity.pdbx_description
1 polymer ?
#
loop_
_entity_poly.entity_id
_entity_poly.type
_entity_poly.pdbx_seq_one_letter_code
_entity_poly.pdbx_strand_id
1 'polypeptide(L)'
;MLEQITTEDAGGLSLELTTDNTGLLEQARYVVRLPIFEGPLDLLLHLIEKRQMEITTISLVAVTDQYLAYLRQWEAEDLPVANMAAFVSIAARLLFIKSQSLLPRITRDEPTEEAESAAEMAEELQRHLVEYKLTKEIATHLRQREVSGLQTHGRSGLLAGIEAQLAWTPPTLVGLEVQSLTTAFQRLLELRAKEAANGADFLPTARITVKERISEIANLLKTKPSLLLTEVIENESSRFVIIVTFLAVLEMWKHERIAVRQECLLGPILLERGTRWMEEAVEDEADVY
;
A
#
# COMPACT_ATOMS: atom_id res chain seq x y z
N MET A 1 3.04 56.78 -56.56
CA MET A 1 4.50 56.85 -56.77
C MET A 1 5.02 55.45 -56.42
N LEU A 2 5.21 54.52 -57.37
CA LEU A 2 6.28 54.46 -58.40
C LEU A 2 7.64 54.69 -57.71
N GLU A 3 8.57 53.73 -57.59
CA GLU A 3 9.22 52.87 -58.62
C GLU A 3 9.83 51.59 -57.97
N GLN A 4 9.67 50.40 -58.58
CA GLN A 4 10.65 49.61 -59.39
C GLN A 4 11.81 48.96 -58.58
N ILE A 5 11.83 47.63 -58.38
CA ILE A 5 12.43 46.53 -59.22
C ILE A 5 13.99 46.57 -59.15
N THR A 6 14.71 45.54 -58.67
CA THR A 6 15.13 44.33 -59.42
C THR A 6 15.62 43.15 -58.54
N THR A 7 15.21 41.92 -58.96
CA THR A 7 15.96 40.62 -59.04
C THR A 7 16.68 40.08 -57.80
N GLU A 8 16.54 38.83 -57.35
CA GLU A 8 16.69 37.49 -57.98
C GLU A 8 16.46 36.53 -56.77
N ASP A 9 15.95 35.30 -56.79
CA ASP A 9 16.00 34.22 -57.77
C ASP A 9 15.08 33.07 -57.26
N ALA A 10 14.68 32.18 -58.17
CA ALA A 10 14.06 30.84 -58.00
C ALA A 10 12.77 30.73 -57.15
N GLY A 11 11.57 30.59 -57.74
CA GLY A 11 11.15 29.41 -58.53
C GLY A 11 10.93 28.23 -57.56
N GLY A 12 9.72 27.82 -57.17
CA GLY A 12 8.43 27.76 -57.83
C GLY A 12 7.87 26.38 -57.50
N LEU A 13 6.69 26.30 -56.87
CA LEU A 13 5.90 25.06 -56.85
C LEU A 13 4.45 25.39 -56.55
N SER A 14 3.70 25.50 -57.65
CA SER A 14 2.25 25.43 -57.74
C SER A 14 1.75 24.05 -57.29
N LEU A 15 0.54 24.07 -56.73
CA LEU A 15 -0.22 22.93 -56.21
C LEU A 15 -0.34 21.77 -57.21
N GLU A 16 -0.18 20.54 -56.70
CA GLU A 16 -0.96 19.40 -57.17
C GLU A 16 -1.48 18.60 -55.96
N LEU A 17 -2.81 18.57 -55.85
CA LEU A 17 -3.54 17.65 -55.00
C LEU A 17 -3.48 16.27 -55.65
N THR A 18 -2.58 15.42 -55.16
CA THR A 18 -2.64 13.98 -55.41
C THR A 18 -2.81 13.26 -54.08
N THR A 19 -3.99 12.66 -53.95
CA THR A 19 -4.33 11.63 -52.97
C THR A 19 -3.31 10.49 -53.01
N ASP A 20 -2.75 10.17 -51.84
CA ASP A 20 -2.50 8.81 -51.34
C ASP A 20 -1.30 8.82 -50.39
N ASN A 21 -1.56 8.79 -49.07
CA ASN A 21 -0.89 7.81 -48.23
C ASN A 21 -1.56 7.66 -46.86
N THR A 22 -2.13 6.47 -46.69
CA THR A 22 -2.33 5.77 -45.42
C THR A 22 -1.12 5.87 -44.48
N GLY A 23 -1.39 6.14 -43.20
CA GLY A 23 -0.41 6.22 -42.12
C GLY A 23 -0.26 7.67 -41.66
N LEU A 24 -0.80 8.09 -40.52
CA LEU A 24 -0.44 7.60 -39.19
C LEU A 24 -1.65 7.76 -38.27
N LEU A 25 -2.30 6.63 -37.96
CA LEU A 25 -3.04 6.54 -36.71
C LEU A 25 -1.99 6.68 -35.61
N GLU A 26 -1.95 7.83 -34.95
CA GLU A 26 -1.44 7.94 -33.58
C GLU A 26 -2.30 6.99 -32.73
N GLN A 27 -1.92 5.71 -32.76
CA GLN A 27 -2.24 4.79 -31.68
C GLN A 27 -1.53 5.37 -30.47
N ALA A 28 -2.27 6.16 -29.69
CA ALA A 28 -1.93 6.42 -28.32
C ALA A 28 -1.53 5.08 -27.72
N ARG A 29 -0.23 4.89 -27.45
CA ARG A 29 0.28 3.76 -26.70
C ARG A 29 -0.39 3.84 -25.34
N TYR A 30 -1.52 3.16 -25.23
CA TYR A 30 -2.23 3.00 -23.99
C TYR A 30 -1.34 2.07 -23.17
N VAL A 31 -0.50 2.66 -22.33
CA VAL A 31 0.32 1.94 -21.36
C VAL A 31 -0.66 1.39 -20.33
N VAL A 32 -1.22 0.22 -20.60
CA VAL A 32 -1.97 -0.55 -19.61
C VAL A 32 -0.93 -0.98 -18.59
N ARG A 33 -0.89 -0.29 -17.44
CA ARG A 33 -0.23 -0.81 -16.24
C ARG A 33 -1.03 -2.06 -15.85
N LEU A 34 -0.51 -3.23 -16.20
CA LEU A 34 -1.13 -4.51 -15.90
C LEU A 34 -1.17 -4.71 -14.38
N PRO A 35 -2.25 -5.26 -13.81
CA PRO A 35 -2.25 -5.70 -12.41
C PRO A 35 -1.12 -6.71 -12.20
N ILE A 36 -0.37 -6.56 -11.10
CA ILE A 36 0.47 -7.66 -10.61
C ILE A 36 -0.53 -8.71 -10.09
N PHE A 37 -0.79 -9.75 -10.88
CA PHE A 37 -1.66 -10.85 -10.46
C PHE A 37 -0.94 -11.72 -9.44
N GLU A 38 -1.65 -12.16 -8.42
CA GLU A 38 -1.08 -13.01 -7.36
C GLU A 38 -0.94 -14.48 -7.79
N GLY A 39 -1.40 -14.84 -9.00
CA GLY A 39 -1.24 -16.17 -9.57
C GLY A 39 -2.06 -16.43 -10.84
N PRO A 40 -1.98 -17.65 -11.41
CA PRO A 40 -2.66 -17.97 -12.67
C PRO A 40 -4.19 -18.08 -12.54
N LEU A 41 -4.70 -18.50 -11.38
CA LEU A 41 -6.14 -18.54 -11.10
C LEU A 41 -6.73 -17.13 -11.00
N ASP A 42 -5.97 -16.17 -10.47
CA ASP A 42 -6.40 -14.77 -10.37
C ASP A 42 -6.54 -14.12 -11.75
N LEU A 43 -5.57 -14.37 -12.63
CA LEU A 43 -5.66 -13.94 -14.03
C LEU A 43 -6.87 -14.55 -14.74
N LEU A 44 -7.12 -15.86 -14.57
CA LEU A 44 -8.27 -16.51 -15.18
C LEU A 44 -9.59 -15.94 -14.68
N LEU A 45 -9.72 -15.78 -13.36
CA LEU A 45 -10.89 -15.18 -12.76
C LEU A 45 -11.13 -13.76 -13.31
N HIS A 46 -10.08 -12.95 -13.37
CA HIS A 46 -10.15 -11.61 -13.95
C HIS A 46 -10.63 -11.60 -15.41
N LEU A 47 -10.12 -12.51 -16.25
CA LEU A 47 -10.53 -12.60 -17.66
C LEU A 47 -11.99 -13.04 -17.80
N ILE A 48 -12.45 -13.98 -16.96
CA ILE A 48 -13.84 -14.46 -16.94
C ILE A 48 -14.78 -13.32 -16.50
N GLU A 49 -14.45 -12.63 -15.42
CA GLU A 49 -15.23 -11.51 -14.88
C GLU A 49 -15.28 -10.33 -15.85
N LYS A 50 -14.17 -10.01 -16.53
CA LYS A 50 -14.11 -8.93 -17.54
C LYS A 50 -15.08 -9.17 -18.70
N ARG A 51 -15.37 -10.42 -19.03
CA ARG A 51 -16.35 -10.82 -20.05
C ARG A 51 -17.76 -11.03 -19.51
N GLN A 52 -17.99 -10.81 -18.21
CA GLN A 52 -19.27 -11.04 -17.52
C GLN A 52 -19.80 -12.47 -17.72
N MET A 53 -18.90 -13.45 -17.73
CA MET A 53 -19.25 -14.86 -17.88
C MET A 53 -19.26 -15.58 -16.53
N GLU A 54 -20.08 -16.62 -16.41
CA GLU A 54 -20.04 -17.53 -15.24
C GLU A 54 -18.85 -18.50 -15.34
N ILE A 55 -18.41 -19.07 -14.21
CA ILE A 55 -17.30 -20.04 -14.20
C ILE A 55 -17.82 -21.38 -14.73
N THR A 56 -17.64 -21.62 -16.04
CA THR A 56 -18.07 -22.84 -16.73
C THR A 56 -17.00 -23.31 -17.72
N THR A 57 -17.12 -24.54 -18.23
CA THR A 57 -16.23 -25.07 -19.28
C THR A 57 -16.21 -24.18 -20.52
N ILE A 58 -17.37 -23.63 -20.93
CA ILE A 58 -17.48 -22.75 -22.10
C ILE A 58 -16.68 -21.47 -21.88
N SER A 59 -16.77 -20.89 -20.68
CA SER A 59 -16.03 -19.70 -20.30
C SER A 59 -14.53 -19.92 -20.31
N LEU A 60 -14.07 -21.08 -19.80
CA LEU A 60 -12.65 -21.45 -19.83
C LEU A 60 -12.12 -21.48 -21.26
N VAL A 61 -12.82 -22.17 -22.17
CA VAL A 61 -12.46 -22.23 -23.59
C VAL A 61 -12.45 -20.85 -24.25
N ALA A 62 -13.42 -19.99 -23.89
CA ALA A 62 -13.55 -18.65 -24.43
C ALA A 62 -12.45 -17.68 -23.98
N VAL A 63 -11.88 -17.87 -22.78
CA VAL A 63 -10.79 -17.02 -22.25
C VAL A 63 -9.39 -17.55 -22.55
N THR A 64 -9.24 -18.81 -23.00
CA THR A 64 -7.93 -19.43 -23.28
C THR A 64 -7.04 -18.58 -24.18
N ASP A 65 -7.57 -18.00 -25.26
CA ASP A 65 -6.77 -17.18 -26.18
C ASP A 65 -6.26 -15.90 -25.53
N GLN A 66 -7.08 -15.29 -24.66
CA GLN A 66 -6.71 -14.08 -23.92
C GLN A 66 -5.65 -14.39 -22.87
N TYR A 67 -5.77 -15.54 -22.20
CA TYR A 67 -4.77 -16.02 -21.24
C TYR A 67 -3.41 -16.22 -21.92
N LEU A 68 -3.39 -16.87 -23.09
CA LEU A 68 -2.15 -17.08 -23.86
C LEU A 68 -1.57 -15.78 -24.42
N ALA A 69 -2.41 -14.87 -24.90
CA ALA A 69 -1.97 -13.55 -25.37
C ALA A 69 -1.28 -12.77 -24.25
N TYR A 70 -1.83 -12.84 -23.04
CA TYR A 70 -1.28 -12.19 -21.86
C TYR A 70 0.11 -12.74 -21.48
N LEU A 71 0.28 -14.06 -21.51
CA LEU A 71 1.59 -14.69 -21.25
C LEU A 71 2.66 -14.29 -22.27
N ARG A 72 2.30 -14.17 -23.55
CA ARG A 72 3.23 -13.73 -24.60
C ARG A 72 3.69 -12.28 -24.41
N GLN A 73 2.81 -11.43 -23.91
CA GLN A 73 3.17 -10.04 -23.61
C GLN A 73 4.16 -9.96 -22.43
N TRP A 74 3.97 -10.80 -21.42
CA TRP A 74 4.91 -10.91 -20.29
C TRP A 74 6.31 -11.39 -20.68
N GLU A 75 6.41 -12.35 -21.59
CA GLU A 75 7.70 -12.83 -22.10
C GLU A 75 8.49 -11.72 -22.82
N ALA A 76 7.79 -10.77 -23.46
CA ALA A 76 8.43 -9.62 -24.13
C ALA A 76 8.90 -8.51 -23.18
N GLU A 77 8.38 -8.46 -21.95
CA GLU A 77 8.63 -7.40 -20.96
C GLU A 77 9.65 -7.80 -19.87
N ASP A 78 10.23 -9.01 -19.95
CA ASP A 78 11.27 -9.54 -19.03
C ASP A 78 10.87 -9.46 -17.54
N LEU A 79 9.58 -9.69 -17.23
CA LEU A 79 9.06 -9.65 -15.86
C LEU A 79 9.63 -10.81 -15.00
N PRO A 80 9.87 -10.59 -13.69
CA PRO A 80 10.50 -11.57 -12.82
C PRO A 80 9.72 -12.90 -12.73
N VAL A 81 10.45 -13.99 -13.00
CA VAL A 81 9.99 -15.32 -13.43
C VAL A 81 9.50 -16.23 -12.28
N ALA A 82 9.34 -15.73 -11.06
CA ALA A 82 9.16 -16.57 -9.86
C ALA A 82 7.97 -17.55 -9.93
N ASN A 83 6.96 -17.28 -10.76
CA ASN A 83 5.74 -18.08 -10.88
C ASN A 83 5.43 -18.60 -12.29
N MET A 84 6.32 -18.45 -13.28
CA MET A 84 6.02 -18.75 -14.70
C MET A 84 5.62 -20.23 -14.92
N ALA A 85 6.22 -21.16 -14.18
CA ALA A 85 5.89 -22.58 -14.26
C ALA A 85 4.41 -22.86 -13.95
N ALA A 86 3.83 -22.17 -12.97
CA ALA A 86 2.42 -22.33 -12.61
C ALA A 86 1.49 -21.81 -13.73
N PHE A 87 1.85 -20.70 -14.37
CA PHE A 87 1.11 -20.16 -15.50
C PHE A 87 1.17 -21.07 -16.73
N VAL A 88 2.35 -21.60 -17.05
CA VAL A 88 2.52 -22.52 -18.18
C VAL A 88 1.74 -23.83 -17.95
N SER A 89 1.73 -24.35 -16.72
CA SER A 89 0.94 -25.52 -16.34
C SER A 89 -0.56 -25.31 -16.61
N ILE A 90 -1.10 -24.17 -16.19
CA ILE A 90 -2.51 -23.82 -16.45
C ILE A 90 -2.75 -23.58 -17.94
N ALA A 91 -1.83 -22.93 -18.67
CA ALA A 91 -1.92 -22.73 -20.11
C ALA A 91 -2.05 -24.05 -20.86
N ALA A 92 -1.22 -25.05 -20.52
CA ALA A 92 -1.25 -26.37 -21.13
C ALA A 92 -2.59 -27.07 -20.89
N ARG A 93 -3.12 -27.01 -19.66
CA ARG A 93 -4.46 -27.55 -19.33
C ARG A 93 -5.57 -26.89 -20.15
N LEU A 94 -5.55 -25.55 -20.25
CA LEU A 94 -6.56 -24.82 -21.02
C LEU A 94 -6.51 -25.13 -22.52
N LEU A 95 -5.31 -25.29 -23.07
CA LEU A 95 -5.12 -25.71 -24.47
C LEU A 95 -5.66 -27.12 -24.70
N PHE A 96 -5.40 -28.06 -23.79
CA PHE A 96 -5.92 -29.42 -23.88
C PHE A 96 -7.45 -29.46 -23.82
N ILE A 97 -8.04 -28.75 -22.85
CA ILE A 97 -9.51 -28.60 -22.72
C ILE A 97 -10.10 -27.99 -24.00
N LYS A 98 -9.50 -26.91 -24.52
CA LYS A 98 -9.96 -26.25 -25.75
C LYS A 98 -9.84 -27.14 -26.98
N SER A 99 -8.75 -27.89 -27.11
CA SER A 99 -8.56 -28.86 -28.20
C SER A 99 -9.70 -29.87 -28.20
N GLN A 100 -9.89 -30.60 -27.09
CA GLN A 100 -10.93 -31.63 -27.01
C GLN A 100 -12.35 -31.07 -27.14
N SER A 101 -12.60 -29.86 -26.66
CA SER A 101 -13.91 -29.20 -26.81
C SER A 101 -14.26 -28.84 -28.26
N LEU A 102 -13.26 -28.66 -29.14
CA LEU A 102 -13.44 -28.26 -30.53
C LEU A 102 -13.46 -29.45 -31.50
N LEU A 103 -13.05 -30.65 -31.04
CA LEU A 103 -13.05 -31.84 -31.89
C LEU A 103 -14.49 -32.27 -32.24
N PRO A 104 -14.81 -32.48 -33.54
CA PRO A 104 -16.11 -33.01 -33.94
C PRO A 104 -16.31 -34.40 -33.35
N ARG A 105 -17.39 -34.58 -32.58
CA ARG A 105 -17.84 -35.91 -32.16
C ARG A 105 -18.47 -36.60 -33.37
N ILE A 106 -17.67 -37.37 -34.10
CA ILE A 106 -18.18 -38.21 -35.17
C ILE A 106 -19.20 -39.16 -34.54
N THR A 107 -20.43 -39.05 -35.01
CA THR A 107 -21.64 -39.61 -34.39
C THR A 107 -21.51 -41.09 -34.05
N ARG A 108 -21.79 -41.42 -32.77
CA ARG A 108 -22.00 -42.76 -32.14
C ARG A 108 -20.84 -43.47 -31.44
N ASP A 109 -19.70 -42.85 -31.23
CA ASP A 109 -18.69 -43.44 -30.34
C ASP A 109 -18.88 -42.98 -28.88
N GLU A 110 -18.67 -43.90 -27.94
CA GLU A 110 -18.49 -43.60 -26.52
C GLU A 110 -17.40 -42.53 -26.38
N PRO A 111 -17.51 -41.63 -25.38
CA PRO A 111 -16.46 -40.63 -25.15
C PRO A 111 -15.10 -41.33 -25.02
N THR A 112 -14.13 -40.90 -25.83
CA THR A 112 -12.75 -41.36 -25.72
C THR A 112 -12.20 -41.02 -24.33
N GLU A 113 -11.31 -41.88 -23.80
CA GLU A 113 -10.64 -41.65 -22.49
C GLU A 113 -10.04 -40.23 -22.38
N GLU A 114 -9.50 -39.70 -23.47
CA GLU A 114 -8.95 -38.33 -23.50
C GLU A 114 -10.01 -37.23 -23.35
N ALA A 115 -11.23 -37.46 -23.85
CA ALA A 115 -12.34 -36.51 -23.75
C ALA A 115 -12.94 -36.50 -22.34
N GLU A 116 -12.99 -37.66 -21.68
CA GLU A 116 -13.34 -37.77 -20.26
C GLU A 116 -12.29 -37.08 -19.39
N SER A 117 -11.00 -37.33 -19.63
CA SER A 117 -9.90 -36.68 -18.92
C SER A 117 -9.92 -35.15 -19.07
N ALA A 118 -10.25 -34.63 -20.27
CA ALA A 118 -10.41 -33.20 -20.48
C ALA A 118 -11.59 -32.61 -19.70
N ALA A 119 -12.71 -33.34 -19.61
CA ALA A 119 -13.87 -32.92 -18.83
C ALA A 119 -13.55 -32.88 -17.33
N GLU A 120 -12.89 -33.90 -16.80
CA GLU A 120 -12.43 -33.95 -15.41
C GLU A 120 -11.47 -32.80 -15.09
N MET A 121 -10.49 -32.53 -15.96
CA MET A 121 -9.57 -31.40 -15.79
C MET A 121 -10.28 -30.05 -15.80
N ALA A 122 -11.33 -29.90 -16.61
CA ALA A 122 -12.14 -28.68 -16.65
C ALA A 122 -12.98 -28.52 -15.39
N GLU A 123 -13.56 -29.61 -14.87
CA GLU A 123 -14.33 -29.61 -13.62
C GLU A 123 -13.44 -29.29 -12.41
N GLU A 124 -12.26 -29.90 -12.34
CA GLU A 124 -11.27 -29.61 -11.30
C GLU A 124 -10.87 -28.13 -11.31
N LEU A 125 -10.62 -27.57 -12.49
CA LEU A 125 -10.24 -26.17 -12.64
C LEU A 125 -11.40 -25.22 -12.27
N GLN A 126 -12.63 -25.58 -12.61
CA GLN A 126 -13.83 -24.83 -12.19
C GLN A 126 -13.96 -24.80 -10.67
N ARG A 127 -13.80 -25.95 -10.01
CA ARG A 127 -13.85 -26.05 -8.55
C ARG A 127 -12.80 -25.15 -7.90
N HIS A 128 -11.55 -25.20 -8.37
CA HIS A 128 -10.48 -24.34 -7.85
C HIS A 128 -10.74 -22.86 -8.10
N LEU A 129 -11.33 -22.48 -9.24
CA LEU A 129 -11.70 -21.08 -9.50
C LEU A 129 -12.80 -20.59 -8.57
N VAL A 130 -13.81 -21.42 -8.29
CA VAL A 130 -14.89 -21.07 -7.35
C VAL A 130 -14.34 -20.92 -5.93
N GLU A 131 -13.48 -21.83 -5.49
CA GLU A 131 -12.84 -21.77 -4.18
C GLU A 131 -11.93 -20.54 -4.05
N TYR A 132 -11.14 -20.25 -5.08
CA TYR A 132 -10.30 -19.05 -5.14
C TYR A 132 -11.14 -17.78 -5.09
N LYS A 133 -12.25 -17.71 -5.86
CA LYS A 133 -13.17 -16.57 -5.85
C LYS A 133 -13.73 -16.32 -4.45
N LEU A 134 -14.23 -17.37 -3.78
CA LEU A 134 -14.74 -17.28 -2.42
C LEU A 134 -13.67 -16.75 -1.45
N THR A 135 -12.47 -17.30 -1.53
CA THR A 135 -11.34 -16.89 -0.67
C THR A 135 -10.95 -15.44 -0.92
N LYS A 136 -10.95 -15.00 -2.18
CA LYS A 136 -10.68 -13.61 -2.58
C LYS A 136 -11.74 -12.64 -2.05
N GLU A 137 -13.01 -13.03 -2.08
CA GLU A 137 -14.11 -12.24 -1.50
C GLU A 137 -13.97 -12.12 0.03
N ILE A 138 -13.66 -13.22 0.72
CA ILE A 138 -13.40 -13.23 2.17
C ILE A 138 -12.20 -12.33 2.50
N ALA A 139 -11.09 -12.47 1.77
CA ALA A 139 -9.90 -11.64 1.96
C ALA A 139 -10.20 -10.15 1.75
N THR A 140 -11.01 -9.82 0.74
CA THR A 140 -11.47 -8.45 0.49
C THR A 140 -12.30 -7.92 1.66
N HIS A 141 -13.21 -8.73 2.20
CA HIS A 141 -14.02 -8.35 3.36
C HIS A 141 -13.19 -8.17 4.63
N LEU A 142 -12.21 -9.04 4.87
CA LEU A 142 -11.25 -8.89 5.97
C LEU A 142 -10.41 -7.63 5.83
N ARG A 143 -9.95 -7.32 4.61
CA ARG A 143 -9.20 -6.09 4.33
C ARG A 143 -10.05 -4.84 4.55
N GLN A 144 -11.33 -4.86 4.17
CA GLN A 144 -12.26 -3.76 4.47
C GLN A 144 -12.42 -3.57 5.98
N ARG A 145 -12.53 -4.66 6.76
CA ARG A 145 -12.60 -4.60 8.23
C ARG A 145 -11.33 -4.02 8.84
N GLU A 146 -10.16 -4.44 8.35
CA GLU A 146 -8.87 -3.88 8.75
C GLU A 146 -8.80 -2.37 8.49
N VAL A 147 -9.10 -1.94 7.26
CA VAL A 147 -9.08 -0.52 6.85
C VAL A 147 -10.09 0.32 7.61
N SER A 148 -11.28 -0.22 7.89
CA SER A 148 -12.32 0.45 8.69
C SER A 148 -11.95 0.62 10.17
N GLY A 149 -10.81 0.08 10.61
CA GLY A 149 -10.36 0.20 11.99
C GLY A 149 -11.26 -0.52 12.99
N LEU A 150 -12.02 -1.54 12.55
CA LEU A 150 -12.81 -2.44 13.40
C LEU A 150 -11.90 -3.41 14.17
N GLN A 151 -10.84 -2.86 14.78
CA GLN A 151 -9.89 -3.56 15.61
C GLN A 151 -10.40 -3.56 17.04
N THR A 152 -10.56 -4.74 17.61
CA THR A 152 -10.81 -4.86 19.04
C THR A 152 -9.47 -4.83 19.76
N HIS A 153 -9.19 -3.73 20.44
CA HIS A 153 -8.05 -3.67 21.36
C HIS A 153 -8.46 -4.33 22.67
N GLY A 154 -7.90 -5.51 22.94
CA GLY A 154 -7.99 -6.10 24.27
C GLY A 154 -7.36 -5.13 25.28
N ARG A 155 -8.08 -4.78 26.35
CA ARG A 155 -7.47 -4.14 27.51
C ARG A 155 -6.51 -5.14 28.14
N SER A 156 -5.23 -5.01 27.84
CA SER A 156 -4.20 -5.69 28.63
C SER A 156 -4.20 -5.04 30.02
N GLY A 157 -4.51 -5.81 31.06
CA GLY A 157 -4.20 -5.42 32.44
C GLY A 157 -5.34 -5.17 33.42
N LEU A 158 -6.53 -5.79 33.31
CA LEU A 158 -7.35 -5.95 34.53
C LEU A 158 -6.70 -6.90 35.54
N LEU A 159 -5.69 -7.67 35.13
CA LEU A 159 -4.87 -8.48 36.04
C LEU A 159 -3.73 -7.70 36.70
N ALA A 160 -3.32 -6.53 36.17
CA ALA A 160 -2.23 -5.75 36.76
C ALA A 160 -2.57 -5.22 38.17
N GLY A 161 -3.86 -4.99 38.47
CA GLY A 161 -4.31 -4.59 39.80
C GLY A 161 -4.60 -5.77 40.75
N ILE A 162 -4.96 -6.93 40.22
CA ILE A 162 -5.27 -8.13 41.02
C ILE A 162 -3.98 -8.86 41.41
N GLU A 163 -3.00 -8.93 40.50
CA GLU A 163 -1.67 -9.52 40.77
C GLU A 163 -0.84 -8.63 41.70
N ALA A 164 -1.03 -7.31 41.71
CA ALA A 164 -0.35 -6.42 42.66
C ALA A 164 -0.76 -6.65 44.13
N GLN A 165 -1.88 -7.33 44.38
CA GLN A 165 -2.34 -7.71 45.73
C GLN A 165 -1.90 -9.12 46.14
N LEU A 166 -1.42 -9.94 45.20
CA LEU A 166 -0.73 -11.18 45.51
C LEU A 166 0.74 -10.83 45.79
N ALA A 167 1.21 -11.17 46.98
CA ALA A 167 2.62 -11.04 47.36
C ALA A 167 3.51 -11.47 46.19
N TRP A 168 4.45 -10.60 45.80
CA TRP A 168 5.42 -10.80 44.71
C TRP A 168 5.81 -12.27 44.63
N THR A 169 5.16 -12.99 43.72
CA THR A 169 5.50 -14.36 43.41
C THR A 169 6.32 -14.23 42.15
N PRO A 170 7.63 -14.53 42.19
CA PRO A 170 8.42 -14.50 40.96
C PRO A 170 7.71 -15.39 39.94
N PRO A 171 7.46 -14.93 38.71
CA PRO A 171 6.78 -15.73 37.71
C PRO A 171 7.57 -17.04 37.56
N THR A 172 6.97 -18.12 38.04
CA THR A 172 7.60 -19.43 37.99
C THR A 172 7.60 -19.84 36.52
N LEU A 173 8.78 -20.06 35.95
CA LEU A 173 8.97 -20.49 34.56
C LEU A 173 8.55 -21.97 34.36
N VAL A 174 7.48 -22.40 35.03
CA VAL A 174 6.99 -23.78 35.03
C VAL A 174 6.20 -24.00 33.75
N GLY A 175 6.64 -24.98 32.94
CA GLY A 175 5.98 -25.33 31.68
C GLY A 175 6.42 -24.49 30.47
N LEU A 176 7.48 -23.69 30.58
CA LEU A 176 8.07 -22.98 29.44
C LEU A 176 9.12 -23.86 28.76
N GLU A 177 8.81 -24.31 27.55
CA GLU A 177 9.76 -24.98 26.66
C GLU A 177 10.60 -23.99 25.87
N VAL A 178 11.80 -24.40 25.44
CA VAL A 178 12.68 -23.57 24.58
C VAL A 178 11.95 -23.15 23.30
N GLN A 179 11.06 -23.99 22.77
CA GLN A 179 10.24 -23.68 21.59
C GLN A 179 9.30 -22.49 21.81
N SER A 180 8.78 -22.32 23.03
CA SER A 180 7.93 -21.17 23.39
C SER A 180 8.72 -19.85 23.34
N LEU A 181 9.99 -19.87 23.76
CA LEU A 181 10.87 -18.71 23.67
C LEU A 181 11.20 -18.38 22.21
N THR A 182 11.50 -19.38 21.39
CA THR A 182 11.76 -19.18 19.95
C THR A 182 10.54 -18.60 19.24
N THR A 183 9.34 -19.10 19.54
CA THR A 183 8.09 -18.61 18.96
C THR A 183 7.80 -17.17 19.39
N ALA A 184 8.04 -16.83 20.66
CA ALA A 184 7.89 -15.47 21.15
C ALA A 184 8.87 -14.50 20.47
N PHE A 185 10.12 -14.93 20.28
CA PHE A 185 11.13 -14.15 19.59
C PHE A 185 10.81 -13.95 18.10
N GLN A 186 10.33 -14.99 17.42
CA GLN A 186 9.88 -14.89 16.02
C GLN A 186 8.71 -13.90 15.86
N ARG A 187 7.71 -13.95 16.76
CA ARG A 187 6.61 -12.97 16.77
C ARG A 187 7.10 -11.53 16.93
N LEU A 188 8.11 -11.31 17.77
CA LEU A 188 8.72 -9.98 17.96
C LEU A 188 9.37 -9.49 16.66
N LEU A 189 10.12 -10.37 15.97
CA LEU A 189 10.76 -10.04 14.71
C LEU A 189 9.74 -9.75 13.60
N GLU A 190 8.67 -10.55 13.49
CA GLU A 190 7.59 -10.32 12.53
C GLU A 190 6.86 -9.00 12.76
N LEU A 191 6.64 -8.62 14.02
CA LEU A 191 6.00 -7.36 14.37
C LEU A 191 6.86 -6.16 13.94
N ARG A 192 8.18 -6.24 14.15
CA ARG A 192 9.14 -5.23 13.66
C ARG A 192 9.21 -5.17 12.14
N ALA A 193 9.17 -6.32 11.46
CA ALA A 193 9.18 -6.38 10.00
C ALA A 193 7.89 -5.78 9.39
N LYS A 194 6.73 -6.01 10.02
CA LYS A 194 5.45 -5.38 9.61
C LYS A 194 5.47 -3.87 9.81
N GLU A 195 6.04 -3.37 10.91
CA GLU A 195 6.23 -1.93 11.12
C GLU A 195 7.12 -1.30 10.04
N ALA A 196 8.18 -1.99 9.61
CA ALA A 196 9.04 -1.54 8.51
C ALA A 196 8.30 -1.57 7.15
N ALA A 197 7.60 -2.67 6.84
CA ALA A 197 6.87 -2.85 5.58
C ALA A 197 5.68 -1.89 5.40
N ASN A 198 5.07 -1.43 6.49
CA ASN A 198 3.95 -0.48 6.48
C ASN A 198 4.37 0.99 6.23
N GLY A 199 5.56 1.22 5.67
CA GLY A 199 5.97 2.54 5.16
C GLY A 199 6.71 3.42 6.15
N ALA A 200 7.41 2.85 7.13
CA ALA A 200 8.33 3.62 7.97
C ALA A 200 9.59 4.11 7.23
N ASP A 201 9.84 3.63 6.01
CA ASP A 201 11.05 3.93 5.23
C ASP A 201 10.94 5.18 4.31
N PHE A 202 9.81 5.90 4.30
CA PHE A 202 9.64 7.13 3.50
C PHE A 202 9.37 8.41 4.31
N LEU A 203 9.78 8.45 5.58
CA LEU A 203 9.96 9.74 6.24
C LEU A 203 11.44 10.10 6.16
N PRO A 204 11.87 11.05 5.31
CA PRO A 204 13.13 11.73 5.55
C PRO A 204 13.03 12.33 6.95
N THR A 205 13.65 11.66 7.91
CA THR A 205 13.64 12.03 9.32
C THR A 205 14.42 13.34 9.49
N ALA A 206 13.79 14.47 9.20
CA ALA A 206 14.08 15.70 9.91
C ALA A 206 13.56 15.49 11.33
N ARG A 207 14.37 14.84 12.18
CA ARG A 207 14.09 14.67 13.61
C ARG A 207 14.22 16.04 14.25
N ILE A 208 13.16 16.83 14.19
CA ILE A 208 13.05 18.04 15.00
C ILE A 208 13.18 17.60 16.46
N THR A 209 14.18 18.14 17.15
CA THR A 209 14.43 17.85 18.56
C THR A 209 13.58 18.74 19.46
N VAL A 210 13.35 18.30 20.70
CA VAL A 210 12.68 19.13 21.72
C VAL A 210 13.46 20.44 21.94
N LYS A 211 14.80 20.40 21.92
CA LYS A 211 15.66 21.59 22.09
C LYS A 211 15.48 22.62 20.97
N GLU A 212 15.37 22.17 19.72
CA GLU A 212 15.10 23.04 18.57
C GLU A 212 13.72 23.70 18.70
N ARG A 213 12.69 22.95 19.08
CA ARG A 213 11.33 23.51 19.25
C ARG A 213 11.21 24.47 20.43
N ILE A 214 11.91 24.21 21.53
CA ILE A 214 12.02 25.18 22.64
C ILE A 214 12.61 26.50 22.12
N SER A 215 13.64 26.44 21.28
CA SER A 215 14.30 27.63 20.74
C SER A 215 13.40 28.42 19.78
N GLU A 216 12.64 27.72 18.92
CA GLU A 216 11.65 28.34 18.03
C GLU A 216 10.53 29.04 18.80
N ILE A 217 9.91 28.35 19.76
CA ILE A 217 8.84 28.91 20.61
C ILE A 217 9.38 30.10 21.41
N ALA A 218 10.60 29.99 21.93
CA ALA A 218 11.24 31.08 22.65
C ALA A 218 11.45 32.33 21.77
N ASN A 219 11.86 32.15 20.51
CA ASN A 219 12.05 33.25 19.56
C ASN A 219 10.71 33.90 19.15
N LEU A 220 9.65 33.11 18.95
CA LEU A 220 8.32 33.64 18.67
C LEU A 220 7.82 34.50 19.83
N LEU A 221 7.95 34.01 21.07
CA LEU A 221 7.57 34.74 22.27
C LEU A 221 8.49 35.95 22.57
N LYS A 222 9.68 36.08 21.97
CA LYS A 222 10.47 37.34 22.02
C LYS A 222 9.78 38.45 21.20
N THR A 223 9.16 38.10 20.09
CA THR A 223 8.51 39.06 19.18
C THR A 223 7.06 39.37 19.55
N LYS A 224 6.31 38.37 20.02
CA LYS A 224 4.92 38.51 20.45
C LYS A 224 4.80 38.26 21.97
N PRO A 225 4.09 39.11 22.73
CA PRO A 225 3.96 38.92 24.18
C PRO A 225 3.11 37.70 24.57
N SER A 226 2.21 37.26 23.68
CA SER A 226 1.34 36.11 23.86
C SER A 226 1.17 35.35 22.54
N LEU A 227 1.07 34.03 22.61
CA LEU A 227 0.99 33.15 21.45
C LEU A 227 -0.03 32.02 21.70
N LEU A 228 -0.85 31.69 20.71
CA LEU A 228 -1.72 30.52 20.78
C LEU A 228 -0.94 29.26 20.40
N LEU A 229 -1.09 28.18 21.16
CA LEU A 229 -0.45 26.89 20.83
C LEU A 229 -0.92 26.36 19.47
N THR A 230 -2.18 26.61 19.12
CA THR A 230 -2.74 26.22 17.82
C THR A 230 -2.00 26.88 16.66
N GLU A 231 -1.61 28.16 16.76
CA GLU A 231 -0.86 28.87 15.72
C GLU A 231 0.55 28.26 15.50
N VAL A 232 1.15 27.67 16.53
CA VAL A 232 2.45 26.99 16.43
C VAL A 232 2.34 25.67 15.71
N ILE A 233 1.19 24.99 15.86
CA ILE A 233 0.95 23.65 15.36
C ILE A 233 0.25 23.65 13.99
N GLU A 234 -0.46 24.73 13.64
CA GLU A 234 -1.32 24.82 12.44
C GLU A 234 -0.55 24.60 11.13
N ASN A 235 0.72 24.97 11.08
CA ASN A 235 1.57 24.77 9.90
C ASN A 235 2.26 23.39 9.84
N GLU A 236 2.03 22.52 10.82
CA GLU A 236 2.73 21.23 10.97
C GLU A 236 1.82 20.05 10.60
N SER A 237 2.24 19.26 9.59
CA SER A 237 1.48 18.09 9.12
C SER A 237 1.88 16.77 9.78
N SER A 238 3.03 16.74 10.48
CA SER A 238 3.59 15.51 11.07
C SER A 238 3.17 15.34 12.53
N ARG A 239 2.48 14.23 12.83
CA ARG A 239 2.09 13.86 14.20
C ARG A 239 3.28 13.85 15.17
N PHE A 240 4.47 13.46 14.69
CA PHE A 240 5.69 13.48 15.51
C PHE A 240 6.07 14.90 15.94
N VAL A 241 6.01 15.87 15.02
CA VAL A 241 6.34 17.27 15.30
C VAL A 241 5.34 17.89 16.28
N ILE A 242 4.06 17.53 16.17
CA ILE A 242 3.02 17.94 17.13
C ILE A 242 3.35 17.45 18.54
N ILE A 243 3.73 16.18 18.69
CA ILE A 243 4.10 15.59 19.99
C ILE A 243 5.36 16.28 20.56
N VAL A 244 6.39 16.48 19.73
CA VAL A 244 7.63 17.16 20.17
C VAL A 244 7.37 18.60 20.60
N THR A 245 6.50 19.32 19.88
CA THR A 245 6.09 20.70 20.22
C THR A 245 5.36 20.74 21.55
N PHE A 246 4.45 19.78 21.79
CA PHE A 246 3.75 19.68 23.07
C PHE A 246 4.72 19.37 24.24
N LEU A 247 5.67 18.45 24.04
CA LEU A 247 6.71 18.16 25.03
C LEU A 247 7.59 19.39 25.30
N ALA A 248 7.94 20.16 24.28
CA ALA A 248 8.69 21.41 24.44
C ALA A 248 7.94 22.43 25.30
N VAL A 249 6.63 22.59 25.09
CA VAL A 249 5.77 23.47 25.92
C VAL A 249 5.73 22.98 27.37
N LEU A 250 5.54 21.68 27.60
CA LEU A 250 5.54 21.13 28.96
C LEU A 250 6.89 21.30 29.67
N GLU A 251 7.99 21.12 28.95
CA GLU A 251 9.34 21.33 29.48
C GLU A 251 9.56 22.81 29.84
N MET A 252 9.18 23.74 28.96
CA MET A 252 9.28 25.18 29.25
C MET A 252 8.38 25.60 30.42
N TRP A 253 7.20 25.00 30.56
CA TRP A 253 6.29 25.28 31.67
C TRP A 253 6.82 24.74 33.00
N LYS A 254 7.37 23.52 32.99
CA LYS A 254 8.01 22.88 34.15
C LYS A 254 9.13 23.74 34.76
N HIS A 255 9.89 24.44 33.91
CA HIS A 255 10.96 25.36 34.33
C HIS A 255 10.48 26.81 34.56
N GLU A 256 9.17 27.05 34.60
CA GLU A 256 8.57 28.39 34.76
C GLU A 256 9.03 29.42 33.71
N ARG A 257 9.52 28.94 32.55
CA ARG A 257 9.93 29.81 31.44
C ARG A 257 8.74 30.33 30.67
N ILE A 258 7.65 29.57 30.61
CA ILE A 258 6.37 30.02 30.04
C ILE A 258 5.25 29.87 31.06
N ALA A 259 4.27 30.76 30.98
CA ALA A 259 2.98 30.63 31.64
C ALA A 259 1.95 30.12 30.63
N VAL A 260 1.14 29.15 31.04
CA VAL A 260 0.10 28.56 30.20
C VAL A 260 -1.26 28.95 30.78
N ARG A 261 -2.13 29.52 29.95
CA ARG A 261 -3.50 29.92 30.33
C ARG A 261 -4.52 29.27 29.43
N GLN A 262 -5.60 28.75 30.03
CA GLN A 262 -6.74 28.19 29.33
C GLN A 262 -8.02 28.59 30.07
N GLU A 263 -8.89 29.36 29.41
CA GLU A 263 -10.07 29.95 30.06
C GLU A 263 -11.24 28.96 30.21
N CYS A 264 -11.34 27.98 29.32
CA CYS A 264 -12.42 26.98 29.29
C CYS A 264 -11.85 25.59 29.03
N LEU A 265 -12.48 24.55 29.57
CA LEU A 265 -12.10 23.16 29.28
C LEU A 265 -12.10 22.91 27.77
N LEU A 266 -11.00 22.36 27.25
CA LEU A 266 -10.79 22.12 25.81
C LEU A 266 -10.79 23.39 24.94
N GLY A 267 -10.67 24.58 25.55
CA GLY A 267 -10.52 25.85 24.85
C GLY A 267 -9.08 26.08 24.35
N PRO A 268 -8.83 27.20 23.66
CA PRO A 268 -7.50 27.57 23.18
C PRO A 268 -6.50 27.70 24.33
N ILE A 269 -5.27 27.23 24.08
CA ILE A 269 -4.17 27.29 25.04
C ILE A 269 -3.29 28.49 24.68
N LEU A 270 -3.21 29.46 25.58
CA LEU A 270 -2.40 30.67 25.44
C LEU A 270 -1.06 30.48 26.17
N LEU A 271 0.03 30.79 25.47
CA LEU A 271 1.39 30.79 25.97
C LEU A 271 1.85 32.24 26.18
N GLU A 272 2.31 32.53 27.39
CA GLU A 272 2.87 33.82 27.79
C GLU A 272 4.28 33.62 28.38
N ARG A 273 5.06 34.69 28.48
CA ARG A 273 6.37 34.62 29.14
C ARG A 273 6.19 34.36 30.64
N GLY A 274 6.91 33.36 31.14
CA GLY A 274 6.94 33.02 32.55
C GLY A 274 7.87 33.93 33.36
N THR A 275 7.88 33.73 34.67
CA THR A 275 8.69 34.46 35.64
C THR A 275 10.19 34.25 35.44
N ARG A 276 10.61 33.09 34.91
CA ARG A 276 12.02 32.71 34.67
C ARG A 276 12.43 32.78 33.19
N TRP A 277 11.89 33.74 32.45
CA TRP A 277 12.14 33.89 30.99
C TRP A 277 13.63 34.08 30.61
N MET A 278 14.42 34.74 31.47
CA MET A 278 15.82 35.13 31.19
C MET A 278 16.89 34.26 31.84
N GLU A 279 16.52 33.19 32.56
CA GLU A 279 17.52 32.19 32.95
C GLU A 279 17.85 31.35 31.71
N GLU A 280 19.00 31.66 31.08
CA GLU A 280 19.67 30.66 30.24
C GLU A 280 19.86 29.40 31.09
N ALA A 281 19.59 28.25 30.49
CA ALA A 281 19.78 26.96 31.14
C ALA A 281 21.23 26.90 31.63
N VAL A 282 21.42 27.11 32.94
CA VAL A 282 22.61 26.66 33.62
C VAL A 282 22.59 25.15 33.44
N GLU A 283 23.48 24.67 32.57
CA GLU A 283 23.89 23.29 32.53
C GLU A 283 24.28 22.90 33.96
N ASP A 284 23.53 21.99 34.57
CA ASP A 284 24.04 21.12 35.61
C ASP A 284 23.23 19.81 35.61
N GLU A 285 23.92 18.78 35.12
CA GLU A 285 23.91 17.38 35.57
C GLU A 285 22.58 16.71 35.93
N ALA A 286 22.17 15.76 35.09
CA ALA A 286 21.86 14.41 35.56
C ALA A 286 22.07 13.41 34.42
N ASP A 287 23.27 12.86 34.41
CA ASP A 287 23.61 11.57 33.84
C ASP A 287 22.62 10.47 34.31
N VAL A 288 22.37 9.52 33.39
CA VAL A 288 22.03 8.11 33.66
C VAL A 288 20.65 7.85 34.32
N TYR A 289 19.67 7.43 33.51
CA TYR A 289 19.17 6.04 33.41
C TYR A 289 18.17 5.91 32.26
#